data_AF-A0A7X8UM44-F1
#
_entry.id   AF-A0A7X8UM44-F1
#
_cell.length_a   1.000
_cell.length_b   1.000
_cell.length_c   1.000
_cell.angle_alpha   90.00
_cell.angle_beta   90.00
_cell.angle_gamma   90.00
#
_symmetry.space_group_name_H-M   'P 1'
#
loop_
_entity.id
_entity.type
_entity.pdbx_description
1 polymer ?
#
loop_
_entity_poly.entity_id
_entity_poly.type
_entity_poly.pdbx_seq_one_letter_code
_entity_poly.pdbx_strand_id
1 'polypeptide(L)'
;MFKNAKLRTKLIGMIVCLLLLVTSTMTVLGLNSLKKAIENEKNNQTTQMVNTGLGVLEHFHKMELDNTLTRQQAQDAAKAAIKAMTYGKDRNDYFW
;
A
#
# COMPACT_ATOMS: atom_id res chain seq x y z
N MET A 1 -26.67 28.56 28.54
CA MET A 1 -26.06 29.83 28.12
C MET A 1 -26.78 30.56 26.96
N PHE A 2 -27.96 30.12 26.49
CA PHE A 2 -28.66 30.73 25.32
C PHE A 2 -30.15 31.06 25.57
N LYS A 3 -30.50 31.52 26.77
CA LYS A 3 -31.93 31.79 27.08
C LYS A 3 -32.50 32.99 26.31
N ASN A 4 -31.69 33.94 25.82
CA ASN A 4 -32.15 35.21 25.22
C ASN A 4 -31.67 35.48 23.76
N ALA A 5 -31.38 34.45 22.96
CA ALA A 5 -31.00 34.64 21.56
C ALA A 5 -32.23 34.82 20.65
N LYS A 6 -32.22 35.83 19.76
CA LYS A 6 -33.26 36.03 18.73
C LYS A 6 -33.39 34.75 17.89
N LEU A 7 -34.62 34.37 17.49
CA LEU A 7 -34.92 33.11 16.79
C LEU A 7 -34.00 32.85 15.58
N ARG A 8 -33.65 33.90 14.84
CA ARG A 8 -32.70 33.85 13.71
C ARG A 8 -31.31 33.32 14.11
N THR A 9 -30.76 33.76 15.24
CA THR A 9 -29.45 33.31 15.73
C THR A 9 -29.47 31.84 16.13
N LYS A 10 -30.57 31.35 16.71
CA LYS A 10 -30.74 29.93 17.04
C LYS A 10 -30.80 29.06 15.77
N LEU A 11 -31.54 29.52 14.75
CA LEU A 11 -31.62 28.85 13.45
C LEU A 11 -30.26 28.79 12.74
N ILE A 12 -29.54 29.91 12.68
CA ILE A 12 -28.20 29.96 12.09
C ILE A 12 -27.23 29.04 12.84
N GLY A 13 -27.24 29.08 14.18
CA GLY A 13 -26.39 28.21 14.99
C GLY A 13 -26.68 26.73 14.75
N MET A 14 -27.96 26.35 14.59
CA MET A 14 -28.36 24.98 14.26
C MET A 14 -27.86 24.54 12.89
N ILE A 15 -27.98 25.40 11.86
CA ILE A 15 -27.49 25.12 10.51
C ILE A 15 -25.96 24.95 10.52
N VAL A 16 -25.24 25.86 11.19
CA VAL A 16 -23.78 25.78 11.31
C VAL A 16 -23.35 24.52 12.05
N CYS A 17 -24.03 24.16 13.15
CA CYS A 17 -23.76 22.90 13.85
C CYS A 17 -23.98 21.69 12.94
N LEU A 18 -25.08 21.67 12.16
CA LEU A 18 -25.36 20.57 11.25
C LEU A 18 -24.27 20.45 10.17
N LEU A 19 -23.86 21.57 9.58
CA LEU A 19 -22.78 21.60 8.59
C LEU A 19 -21.47 21.07 9.17
N LEU A 20 -21.10 21.53 10.37
CA LEU A 20 -19.88 21.07 11.04
C LEU A 20 -19.92 19.56 11.34
N LEU A 21 -21.07 19.04 11.78
CA LEU A 21 -21.25 17.61 12.02
C LEU A 21 -21.09 16.79 10.73
N VAL A 22 -21.72 17.23 9.64
CA VAL A 22 -21.60 16.54 8.34
C VAL A 22 -20.16 16.59 7.82
N THR A 23 -19.50 17.75 7.85
CA THR A 23 -18.12 17.85 7.37
C THR A 23 -17.17 17.03 8.24
N SER A 24 -17.32 17.09 9.57
CA SER A 24 -16.47 16.34 10.49
C SER A 24 -16.63 14.83 10.31
N THR A 25 -17.85 14.34 10.13
CA THR A 25 -18.10 12.92 9.90
C THR A 25 -17.51 12.46 8.56
N MET A 26 -17.68 13.23 7.48
CA MET A 26 -17.06 12.93 6.19
C MET A 26 -15.53 12.88 6.26
N THR A 27 -14.90 13.82 6.97
CA THR A 27 -13.44 13.83 7.14
C THR A 27 -12.94 12.59 7.89
N VAL A 28 -13.61 12.20 8.98
CA VAL A 28 -13.22 11.01 9.76
C VAL A 28 -13.37 9.73 8.93
N LEU A 29 -14.48 9.59 8.21
CA LEU A 29 -14.70 8.44 7.33
C LEU A 29 -13.68 8.41 6.18
N GLY A 30 -13.42 9.55 5.55
CA GLY A 30 -12.44 9.68 4.48
C GLY A 30 -11.03 9.31 4.95
N LEU A 31 -10.62 9.78 6.14
CA LEU A 31 -9.32 9.46 6.71
C LEU A 31 -9.16 7.96 7.00
N ASN A 32 -10.19 7.33 7.57
CA ASN A 32 -10.18 5.89 7.84
C ASN A 32 -10.11 5.07 6.54
N SER A 33 -10.85 5.47 5.51
CA SER A 33 -10.81 4.82 4.19
C SER A 33 -9.44 4.98 3.54
N LEU A 34 -8.85 6.18 3.59
CA LEU A 34 -7.52 6.44 3.06
C LEU A 34 -6.45 5.61 3.78
N LYS A 35 -6.52 5.53 5.12
CA LYS A 35 -5.60 4.71 5.91
C LYS A 35 -5.66 3.24 5.49
N LYS A 36 -6.87 2.68 5.38
CA LYS A 36 -7.07 1.29 4.94
C LYS A 36 -6.56 1.07 3.51
N ALA A 37 -6.79 2.01 2.61
CA ALA A 37 -6.32 1.93 1.24
C ALA A 37 -4.77 1.91 1.18
N ILE A 38 -4.10 2.78 1.95
CA ILE A 38 -2.63 2.81 2.03
C ILE A 38 -2.07 1.51 2.62
N GLU A 39 -2.67 0.98 3.68
CA GLU A 39 -2.23 -0.29 4.28
C GLU A 39 -2.40 -1.46 3.31
N ASN A 40 -3.54 -1.53 2.62
CA ASN A 40 -3.79 -2.56 1.62
C ASN A 40 -2.82 -2.46 0.44
N GLU A 41 -2.54 -1.24 -0.04
CA GLU A 41 -1.60 -1.01 -1.12
C GLU A 41 -0.18 -1.46 -0.75
N LYS A 42 0.28 -1.15 0.48
CA LYS A 42 1.58 -1.62 0.97
C LYS A 42 1.68 -3.14 1.03
N ASN A 43 0.62 -3.82 1.46
CA ASN A 43 0.57 -5.27 1.52
C ASN A 43 0.60 -5.89 0.11
N ASN A 44 -0.18 -5.33 -0.82
CA ASN A 44 -0.19 -5.74 -2.22
C ASN A 44 1.17 -5.54 -2.87
N GLN A 45 1.78 -4.37 -2.65
CA GLN A 45 3.10 -4.05 -3.16
C GLN A 45 4.16 -5.05 -2.68
N THR A 46 4.18 -5.35 -1.38
CA THR A 46 5.09 -6.35 -0.80
C THR A 46 4.86 -7.74 -1.40
N THR A 47 3.59 -8.14 -1.56
CA THR A 47 3.22 -9.42 -2.16
C THR A 47 3.69 -9.53 -3.62
N GLN A 48 3.46 -8.48 -4.41
CA GLN A 48 3.88 -8.42 -5.80
C GLN A 48 5.41 -8.48 -5.94
N MET A 49 6.14 -7.86 -5.02
CA MET A 49 7.61 -7.94 -4.98
C MET A 49 8.07 -9.38 -4.74
N VAL A 50 7.53 -10.05 -3.72
CA VAL A 50 7.85 -11.46 -3.44
C VAL A 50 7.52 -12.34 -4.63
N ASN A 51 6.35 -12.17 -5.25
CA ASN A 51 5.95 -12.93 -6.44
C ASN A 51 6.89 -12.69 -7.63
N THR A 52 7.41 -11.47 -7.78
CA THR A 52 8.41 -11.17 -8.81
C THR A 52 9.72 -11.92 -8.55
N GLY A 53 10.19 -11.95 -7.30
CA GLY A 53 11.36 -12.74 -6.91
C GLY A 53 11.15 -14.25 -7.11
N LEU A 54 9.97 -14.77 -6.76
CA LEU A 54 9.60 -16.16 -7.01
C LEU A 54 9.62 -16.49 -8.51
N GLY A 55 9.12 -15.61 -9.38
CA GLY A 55 9.19 -15.81 -10.83
C GLY A 55 10.62 -15.93 -11.36
N VAL A 56 11.58 -15.20 -10.78
CA VAL A 56 13.00 -15.35 -11.11
C VAL A 56 13.53 -16.71 -10.67
N LEU A 57 13.19 -17.16 -9.45
CA LEU A 57 13.56 -18.49 -8.97
C LEU A 57 12.97 -19.60 -9.84
N GLU A 58 11.69 -19.50 -10.20
CA GLU A 58 10.99 -20.46 -11.06
C GLU A 58 11.64 -20.55 -12.44
N HIS A 59 12.06 -19.40 -13.01
CA HIS A 59 12.75 -19.38 -14.30
C HIS A 59 14.06 -20.19 -14.27
N PHE A 60 14.92 -19.94 -13.27
CA PHE A 60 16.19 -20.67 -13.16
C PHE A 60 16.00 -22.13 -12.73
N HIS A 61 15.02 -22.42 -11.89
CA HIS A 61 14.66 -23.80 -11.55
C HIS A 61 14.17 -24.57 -12.79
N LYS A 62 13.41 -23.92 -13.69
CA LYS A 62 13.04 -24.53 -14.97
C LYS A 62 14.27 -24.83 -15.84
N MET A 63 15.25 -23.94 -15.89
CA MET A 63 16.51 -24.20 -16.61
C MET A 63 17.31 -25.37 -16.03
N GLU A 64 17.23 -25.62 -14.72
CA GLU A 64 17.76 -26.84 -14.07
C GLU A 64 17.02 -28.08 -14.59
N LEU A 65 15.68 -28.06 -14.57
CA LEU A 65 14.84 -29.19 -15.02
C LEU A 65 15.04 -29.50 -16.51
N ASP A 66 15.24 -28.47 -17.33
CA ASP A 66 15.50 -28.58 -18.76
C ASP A 66 16.96 -28.99 -19.07
N ASN A 67 17.77 -29.32 -18.04
CA ASN A 67 19.20 -29.66 -18.12
C ASN A 67 20.07 -28.59 -18.81
N THR A 68 19.57 -27.35 -18.90
CA THR A 68 20.32 -26.20 -19.46
C THR A 68 21.37 -25.72 -18.48
N LEU A 69 21.07 -25.76 -17.18
CA LEU A 69 21.99 -25.45 -16.10
C LEU A 69 22.06 -26.63 -15.13
N THR A 70 23.21 -26.82 -14.51
CA THR A 70 23.27 -27.64 -13.28
C THR A 70 22.53 -26.92 -12.15
N ARG A 71 22.06 -27.67 -11.16
CA ARG A 71 21.43 -27.11 -9.95
C ARG A 71 22.24 -25.98 -9.32
N GLN A 72 23.56 -26.17 -9.20
CA GLN A 72 24.45 -25.16 -8.62
C GLN A 72 24.47 -23.88 -9.46
N GLN A 73 24.61 -24.01 -10.79
CA GLN A 73 24.60 -22.86 -11.70
C GLN A 73 23.25 -22.13 -11.68
N ALA A 74 22.14 -22.86 -11.68
CA ALA A 74 20.80 -22.27 -11.61
C ALA A 74 20.60 -21.49 -10.30
N GLN A 75 20.99 -22.06 -9.16
CA GLN A 75 20.90 -21.40 -7.86
C GLN A 75 21.79 -20.15 -7.77
N ASP A 76 23.03 -20.23 -8.26
CA ASP A 76 23.96 -19.10 -8.21
C ASP A 76 23.52 -17.97 -9.16
N ALA A 77 23.00 -18.32 -10.34
CA ALA A 77 22.41 -17.35 -11.27
C ALA A 77 21.16 -16.67 -10.70
N ALA A 78 20.27 -17.44 -10.07
CA ALA A 78 19.07 -16.88 -9.44
C ALA A 78 19.41 -15.93 -8.28
N LYS A 79 20.36 -16.30 -7.42
CA LYS A 79 20.86 -15.42 -6.34
C LYS A 79 21.48 -14.14 -6.89
N ALA A 80 22.29 -14.24 -7.94
CA ALA A 80 22.91 -13.08 -8.57
C ALA A 80 21.85 -12.14 -9.17
N ALA A 81 20.83 -12.69 -9.83
CA ALA A 81 19.72 -11.93 -10.38
C ALA A 81 18.92 -11.23 -9.28
N ILE A 82 18.51 -11.94 -8.22
CA ILE A 82 17.75 -11.36 -7.10
C ILE A 82 18.55 -10.27 -6.40
N LYS A 83 19.85 -10.47 -6.17
CA LYS A 83 20.73 -9.47 -5.55
C LYS A 83 20.86 -8.18 -6.36
N ALA A 84 20.74 -8.27 -7.69
CA ALA A 84 20.76 -7.11 -8.58
C ALA A 84 19.38 -6.44 -8.73
N MET A 85 18.31 -7.09 -8.27
CA MET A 85 16.97 -6.50 -8.29
C MET A 85 16.87 -5.41 -7.22
N THR A 86 16.28 -4.29 -7.63
CA THR A 86 16.02 -3.12 -6.78
C THR A 86 14.60 -2.66 -6.99
N TYR A 87 13.95 -2.15 -5.95
CA TYR A 87 12.59 -1.61 -6.05
C TYR A 87 12.47 -0.29 -5.30
N GLY A 88 11.23 0.23 -5.24
CA GLY A 88 10.92 1.43 -4.49
C GLY A 88 11.34 2.71 -5.20
N LYS A 89 11.22 3.83 -4.48
CA LYS A 89 11.58 5.15 -5.00
C LYS A 89 13.11 5.24 -5.11
N ASP A 90 13.59 5.78 -6.22
CA ASP A 90 15.02 5.95 -6.51
C ASP A 90 15.84 4.65 -6.51
N ARG A 91 15.17 3.47 -6.58
CA ARG A 91 15.80 2.13 -6.62
C ARG A 91 16.64 1.79 -5.39
N ASN A 92 16.33 2.36 -4.24
CA ASN A 92 17.10 2.17 -3.00
C ASN A 92 16.71 0.93 -2.19
N ASP A 93 15.55 0.32 -2.47
CA ASP A 93 15.13 -0.88 -1.76
C ASP A 93 15.64 -2.15 -2.47
N TYR A 94 15.99 -3.17 -1.70
CA TYR A 94 16.66 -4.38 -2.19
C TYR A 94 15.95 -5.66 -1.76
N PHE A 95 16.10 -6.70 -2.58
CA PHE A 95 15.67 -8.05 -2.25
C PHE A 95 16.76 -8.76 -1.44
N TRP A 96 16.37 -9.59 -0.47
CA TRP A 96 17.28 -10.34 0.41
C TRP A 96 17.00 -11.83 0.38
#